data_AF-A0AAN7UZ52-F1
#
_entry.id   AF-A0AAN7UZ52-F1
#
_cell.length_a   1.000
_cell.length_b   1.000
_cell.length_c   1.000
_cell.angle_alpha   90.00
_cell.angle_beta   90.00
_cell.angle_gamma   90.00
#
_symmetry.space_group_name_H-M   'P 1'
#
loop_
_entity.id
_entity.type
_entity.pdbx_description
1 polymer ?
#
loop_
_entity_poly.entity_id
_entity_poly.type
_entity_poly.pdbx_seq_one_letter_code
_entity_poly.pdbx_strand_id
1 'polypeptide(L)'
;MVDEKIEMNNDNETYTASSTDPQNLQELTQYVQNLLESIQIKFQNMSDQILSRIDEMGNRIDDLEKNIGDLMTQAGVEGAEK
;
A
#
# COMPACT_ATOMS: atom_id res chain seq x y z
N MET A 1 64.16 16.32 -0.85
CA MET A 1 63.86 15.16 -1.70
C MET A 1 62.43 14.78 -1.35
N VAL A 2 61.58 14.77 -2.38
CA VAL A 2 60.21 14.23 -2.50
C VAL A 2 59.68 13.42 -1.30
N ASP A 3 58.44 13.67 -0.86
CA ASP A 3 57.33 12.73 -1.10
C ASP A 3 55.99 13.17 -0.48
N GLU A 4 55.00 13.24 -1.37
CA GLU A 4 53.55 13.04 -1.24
C GLU A 4 52.74 13.78 -0.15
N LYS A 5 52.18 14.93 -0.54
CA LYS A 5 50.96 15.46 0.08
C LYS A 5 49.80 14.55 -0.34
N ILE A 6 49.30 13.72 0.57
CA ILE A 6 48.04 13.00 0.40
C ILE A 6 46.94 14.05 0.20
N GLU A 7 46.43 14.18 -1.02
CA GLU A 7 45.19 14.91 -1.30
C GLU A 7 44.05 14.14 -0.64
N MET A 8 43.60 14.60 0.53
CA MET A 8 42.27 14.25 1.01
C MET A 8 41.27 14.88 0.06
N ASN A 9 40.86 14.10 -0.92
CA ASN A 9 39.72 14.39 -1.78
C ASN A 9 38.48 14.40 -0.88
N ASN A 10 38.15 15.58 -0.35
CA ASN A 10 36.86 15.81 0.31
C ASN A 10 35.82 15.86 -0.81
N ASP A 11 35.34 14.68 -1.18
CA ASP A 11 34.00 14.49 -1.77
C ASP A 11 32.98 14.81 -0.66
N ASN A 12 33.01 16.06 -0.19
CA ASN A 12 31.95 16.61 0.62
C ASN A 12 30.87 16.96 -0.39
N GLU A 13 30.04 15.95 -0.70
CA GLU A 13 28.71 16.13 -1.25
C GLU A 13 28.14 17.37 -0.60
N THR A 14 28.16 18.44 -1.37
CA THR A 14 27.65 19.71 -0.98
C THR A 14 26.14 19.53 -0.99
N TYR A 15 25.61 18.98 0.11
CA TYR A 15 24.30 19.36 0.59
C TYR A 15 24.43 20.83 0.96
N THR A 16 24.41 21.71 -0.05
CA THR A 16 24.21 23.14 0.14
C THR A 16 22.89 23.28 0.88
N ALA A 17 22.97 23.34 2.20
CA ALA A 17 22.02 24.05 3.06
C ALA A 17 22.14 25.56 2.80
N SER A 18 22.03 25.94 1.51
CA SER A 18 22.32 27.27 1.00
C SER A 18 21.30 27.61 -0.08
N SER A 19 20.02 27.66 0.28
CA SER A 19 19.01 28.51 -0.36
C SER A 19 17.70 28.43 0.43
N THR A 20 17.56 29.29 1.44
CA THR A 20 16.24 29.72 1.92
C THR A 20 15.62 30.67 0.88
N ASP A 21 15.56 30.24 -0.38
CA ASP A 21 14.83 30.94 -1.41
C ASP A 21 13.37 30.49 -1.32
N PRO A 22 12.40 31.41 -1.08
CA PRO A 22 11.01 31.04 -0.89
C PRO A 22 10.41 30.29 -2.10
N GLN A 23 10.98 30.43 -3.31
CA GLN A 23 10.54 29.65 -4.48
C GLN A 23 10.93 28.16 -4.37
N ASN A 24 12.13 27.85 -3.89
CA ASN A 24 12.59 26.47 -3.71
C ASN A 24 11.76 25.73 -2.66
N LEU A 25 11.41 26.42 -1.57
CA LEU A 25 10.54 25.87 -0.52
C LEU A 25 9.10 25.62 -1.02
N GLN A 26 8.60 26.48 -1.90
CA GLN A 26 7.28 26.33 -2.50
C GLN A 26 7.22 25.13 -3.45
N GLU A 27 8.24 24.93 -4.28
CA GLU A 27 8.37 23.74 -5.14
C GLU A 27 8.47 22.45 -4.32
N LEU A 28 9.28 22.45 -3.24
CA LEU A 28 9.38 21.31 -2.34
C LEU A 28 8.03 20.99 -1.68
N THR A 29 7.30 22.01 -1.24
CA THR A 29 5.96 21.83 -0.65
C THR A 29 4.99 21.23 -1.66
N GLN A 30 4.99 21.71 -2.91
CA GLN A 30 4.15 21.16 -3.97
C GLN A 30 4.51 19.71 -4.29
N TYR A 31 5.80 19.37 -4.31
CA TYR A 31 6.25 18.00 -4.51
C TYR A 31 5.75 17.07 -3.41
N VAL A 32 5.89 17.47 -2.14
CA VAL A 32 5.40 16.68 -0.99
C VAL A 32 3.88 16.53 -1.05
N GLN A 33 3.14 17.59 -1.42
CA GLN A 33 1.70 17.52 -1.58
C GLN A 33 1.28 16.50 -2.65
N ASN A 34 1.91 16.55 -3.83
CA ASN A 34 1.65 15.59 -4.91
C ASN A 34 2.00 14.14 -4.51
N LEU A 35 3.07 13.97 -3.73
CA LEU A 35 3.47 12.66 -3.23
C LEU A 35 2.44 12.10 -2.24
N LEU A 36 1.98 12.91 -1.29
CA LEU A 36 0.96 12.52 -0.33
C LEU A 36 -0.37 12.17 -1.02
N GLU A 37 -0.77 12.96 -2.00
CA GLU A 37 -1.96 12.69 -2.82
C GLU A 37 -1.82 11.36 -3.58
N SER A 38 -0.65 11.09 -4.18
CA SER A 38 -0.38 9.83 -4.85
C SER A 38 -0.47 8.63 -3.90
N ILE A 39 0.05 8.77 -2.68
CA ILE A 39 -0.03 7.72 -1.65
C ILE A 39 -1.49 7.49 -1.23
N GLN A 40 -2.26 8.55 -1.02
CA GLN A 40 -3.67 8.46 -0.66
C GLN A 40 -4.47 7.74 -1.75
N ILE A 41 -4.28 8.11 -3.02
CA ILE A 41 -4.96 7.46 -4.16
C ILE A 41 -4.58 5.98 -4.23
N LYS A 42 -3.29 5.64 -4.07
CA LYS A 42 -2.84 4.23 -4.09
C LYS A 42 -3.44 3.43 -2.93
N PHE A 43 -3.48 4.01 -1.74
CA PHE A 43 -4.06 3.36 -0.57
C PHE A 43 -5.57 3.14 -0.74
N GLN A 44 -6.29 4.15 -1.24
CA GLN A 44 -7.72 4.02 -1.54
C GLN A 44 -7.97 2.91 -2.56
N ASN A 45 -7.24 2.91 -3.69
CA ASN A 45 -7.37 1.89 -4.73
C ASN A 45 -7.06 0.48 -4.20
N MET A 46 -6.10 0.35 -3.27
CA MET A 46 -5.79 -0.93 -2.63
C MET A 46 -6.90 -1.36 -1.66
N SER A 47 -7.43 -0.42 -0.88
CA SER A 47 -8.57 -0.66 0.02
C SER A 47 -9.80 -1.12 -0.76
N ASP A 48 -10.13 -0.46 -1.87
CA ASP A 48 -11.27 -0.80 -2.71
C ASP A 48 -11.14 -2.22 -3.31
N GLN A 49 -9.92 -2.60 -3.72
CA GLN A 49 -9.66 -3.97 -4.18
C GLN A 49 -9.82 -5.02 -3.09
N ILE A 50 -9.41 -4.70 -1.85
CA ILE A 50 -9.60 -5.61 -0.71
C ILE A 50 -11.10 -5.77 -0.41
N LEU A 51 -11.87 -4.67 -0.41
CA LEU A 51 -13.32 -4.72 -0.21
C LEU A 51 -14.01 -5.56 -1.29
N SER A 52 -13.67 -5.35 -2.56
CA SER A 52 -14.20 -6.16 -3.67
C SER A 52 -13.97 -7.65 -3.46
N ARG A 53 -12.76 -8.04 -3.02
CA ARG A 53 -12.45 -9.45 -2.74
C ARG A 53 -13.20 -9.99 -1.54
N ILE A 54 -13.46 -9.18 -0.53
CA ILE A 54 -14.27 -9.57 0.64
C ILE A 54 -15.71 -9.82 0.19
N ASP A 55 -16.28 -8.94 -0.62
CA ASP A 55 -17.64 -9.10 -1.14
C ASP A 55 -17.77 -10.37 -2.01
N GLU A 56 -16.78 -10.63 -2.88
CA GLU A 56 -16.69 -11.87 -3.65
C GLU A 56 -16.60 -13.11 -2.75
N MET A 57 -15.79 -13.07 -1.69
CA MET A 57 -15.73 -14.16 -0.71
C MET A 57 -17.04 -14.33 0.05
N GLY A 58 -17.75 -13.26 0.39
CA GLY A 58 -19.07 -13.30 1.01
C GLY A 58 -20.07 -14.06 0.15
N ASN A 59 -20.20 -13.68 -1.13
CA ASN A 59 -21.09 -14.38 -2.07
C ASN A 59 -20.73 -15.87 -2.20
N ARG A 60 -19.44 -16.21 -2.23
CA ARG A 60 -18.99 -17.61 -2.29
C ARG A 60 -19.32 -18.39 -1.03
N ILE A 61 -19.30 -17.74 0.14
CA ILE A 61 -19.72 -18.35 1.40
C ILE A 61 -21.22 -18.63 1.36
N ASP A 62 -22.04 -17.65 0.94
CA ASP A 62 -23.49 -17.83 0.80
C ASP A 62 -23.83 -19.00 -0.13
N ASP A 63 -23.13 -19.10 -1.27
CA ASP A 63 -23.27 -20.24 -2.19
C ASP A 63 -22.88 -21.57 -1.55
N LEU A 64 -21.81 -21.61 -0.74
CA LEU A 64 -21.38 -22.80 -0.02
C LEU A 64 -22.40 -23.20 1.05
N GLU A 65 -22.93 -22.24 1.82
CA GLU A 65 -23.97 -22.48 2.82
C GLU A 65 -25.24 -23.07 2.19
N LYS A 66 -25.66 -22.52 1.05
CA LYS A 66 -26.79 -23.06 0.28
C LYS A 66 -26.53 -24.49 -0.20
N ASN A 67 -25.36 -24.74 -0.82
CA ASN A 67 -25.02 -26.08 -1.31
C ASN A 67 -24.95 -27.11 -0.17
N ILE A 68 -24.44 -26.72 1.01
CA ILE A 68 -24.43 -27.57 2.20
C ILE A 68 -25.86 -27.86 2.67
N GLY A 69 -26.72 -26.84 2.71
CA GLY A 69 -28.15 -27.00 3.03
C GLY A 69 -28.82 -28.02 2.10
N ASP A 70 -28.69 -27.84 0.78
CA ASP A 70 -29.25 -28.74 -0.23
C ASP A 70 -28.72 -30.18 -0.05
N LEU A 71 -27.42 -30.35 0.24
CA LEU A 71 -26.82 -31.66 0.51
C LEU A 71 -27.35 -32.30 1.80
N MET A 72 -27.55 -31.53 2.88
CA MET A 72 -28.12 -32.01 4.13
C MET A 72 -29.57 -32.47 3.95
N THR A 73 -30.37 -31.71 3.20
CA THR A 73 -31.73 -32.09 2.80
C THR A 73 -31.70 -33.37 1.96
N GLN A 74 -30.85 -33.44 0.93
CA GLN A 74 -30.76 -34.61 0.03
C GLN A 74 -30.29 -35.88 0.74
N ALA A 75 -29.35 -35.75 1.69
CA ALA A 75 -28.86 -36.86 2.48
C ALA A 75 -29.87 -37.32 3.56
N GLY A 76 -31.03 -36.67 3.68
CA GLY A 76 -32.05 -37.01 4.66
C GLY A 76 -31.61 -36.77 6.10
N VAL A 77 -30.61 -35.89 6.31
CA VAL A 77 -30.06 -35.56 7.64
C VAL A 77 -31.00 -34.61 8.40
N GLU A 78 -31.97 -34.02 7.70
CA GLU A 78 -33.15 -33.36 8.28
C GLU A 78 -34.08 -34.39 8.99
N GLY A 79 -33.63 -34.94 10.12
CA GLY A 79 -34.43 -35.90 10.89
C GLY A 79 -33.76 -36.63 12.05
N ALA A 80 -32.47 -36.43 12.32
CA ALA A 80 -31.75 -37.16 13.39
C ALA A 80 -31.70 -36.45 14.76
N GLU A 81 -32.37 -35.31 14.93
CA GLU A 81 -32.48 -34.62 16.23
C GLU A 81 -33.95 -34.58 16.68
N LYS A 82 -34.40 -35.68 17.28
CA LYS A 82 -35.46 -35.71 18.29
C LYS A 82 -35.03 -36.56 19.46
#